data_AF-A0A2P4EQD1-F1
#
_entry.id   AF-A0A2P4EQD1-F1
#
_cell.length_a   1.000
_cell.length_b   1.000
_cell.length_c   1.000
_cell.angle_alpha   90.00
_cell.angle_beta   90.00
_cell.angle_gamma   90.00
#
_symmetry.space_group_name_H-M   'P 1'
#
loop_
_entity.id
_entity.type
_entity.pdbx_description
1 polymer ?
#
loop_
_entity_poly.entity_id
_entity_poly.type
_entity_poly.pdbx_seq_one_letter_code
_entity_poly.pdbx_strand_id
1 'polypeptide(L)'
;MDVIFSVMKIVGLIGLLFWYLFLAPSWVREWSENVVLFIQSAVFWCVDVAVKSIDIAVHLFHWLGRFFVVMIFVGAAITLSDNIAAIFDLRFLGSSGVVFKMTRLFEDKITWVASTAIVATTVALGHFKTLDLNYQKHREEVRAKLRENRARKQNA
;
A
#
# COMPACT_ATOMS: atom_id res chain seq x y z
N MET A 1 8.24 44.03 -35.09
CA MET A 1 8.70 44.54 -33.77
C MET A 1 8.90 43.42 -32.75
N ASP A 2 8.13 42.33 -32.80
CA ASP A 2 8.18 41.26 -31.78
C ASP A 2 9.46 40.44 -31.76
N VAL A 3 10.09 40.20 -32.92
CA VAL A 3 11.35 39.45 -33.01
C VAL A 3 12.49 40.18 -32.31
N ILE A 4 12.58 41.50 -32.46
CA ILE A 4 13.61 42.33 -31.84
C ILE A 4 13.45 42.32 -30.31
N PHE A 5 12.21 42.40 -29.82
CA PHE A 5 11.91 42.34 -28.40
C PHE A 5 12.23 40.97 -27.78
N SER A 6 11.99 39.89 -28.54
CA SER A 6 12.31 38.52 -28.12
C SER A 6 13.84 38.28 -28.08
N VAL A 7 14.56 38.73 -29.12
CA VAL A 7 16.03 38.63 -29.17
C VAL A 7 16.67 39.43 -28.04
N MET A 8 16.16 40.61 -27.72
CA MET A 8 16.67 41.44 -26.63
C MET A 8 16.46 40.80 -25.24
N LYS A 9 15.33 40.10 -25.04
CA LYS A 9 15.10 39.30 -23.82
C LYS A 9 16.04 38.11 -23.70
N ILE A 10 16.29 37.41 -24.81
CA ILE A 10 17.18 36.25 -24.85
C ILE A 10 18.62 36.69 -24.58
N VAL A 11 19.09 37.76 -25.23
CA VAL A 11 20.43 38.33 -24.98
C VAL A 11 20.56 38.84 -23.55
N GLY A 12 19.50 39.46 -23.00
CA GLY A 12 19.45 39.87 -21.59
C GLY A 12 19.54 38.68 -20.63
N LEU A 13 18.80 37.59 -20.89
CA LEU A 13 18.83 36.36 -20.10
C LEU A 13 20.19 35.67 -20.15
N ILE A 14 20.80 35.59 -21.34
CA ILE A 14 22.14 35.01 -21.53
C ILE A 14 23.20 35.86 -20.82
N GLY A 15 23.12 37.19 -20.92
CA GLY A 15 24.01 38.10 -20.21
C GLY A 15 23.89 38.00 -18.70
N LEU A 16 22.66 37.83 -18.19
CA LEU A 16 22.38 37.64 -16.76
C LEU A 16 22.88 36.27 -16.27
N LEU A 17 22.80 35.24 -17.10
CA LEU A 17 23.37 33.92 -16.84
C LEU A 17 24.91 33.96 -16.79
N PHE A 18 25.53 34.68 -17.73
CA PHE A 18 26.99 34.87 -17.77
C PHE A 18 27.49 35.69 -16.57
N TRP A 19 26.76 36.73 -16.18
CA TRP A 19 27.03 37.50 -14.96
C TRP A 19 26.97 36.61 -13.72
N TYR A 20 25.96 35.72 -13.63
CA TYR A 20 25.82 34.79 -12.52
C TYR A 20 26.94 33.73 -12.47
N LEU A 21 27.45 33.30 -13.64
CA LEU A 21 28.52 32.30 -13.74
C LEU A 21 29.92 32.86 -13.39
N PHE A 22 30.21 34.10 -13.77
CA PHE A 22 31.55 34.71 -13.68
C PHE A 22 31.71 35.79 -12.61
N LEU A 23 30.66 36.56 -12.31
CA LEU A 23 30.73 37.73 -11.41
C LEU A 23 29.84 37.63 -10.16
N ALA A 24 29.09 36.53 -9.98
CA ALA A 24 28.34 36.34 -8.74
C ALA A 24 29.31 36.32 -7.54
N PRO A 25 29.12 37.18 -6.53
CA PRO A 25 29.91 37.16 -5.31
C PRO A 25 29.89 35.76 -4.69
N SER A 26 31.01 35.31 -4.12
CA SER A 26 31.14 33.98 -3.49
C SER A 26 29.98 33.66 -2.53
N TRP A 27 29.47 34.67 -1.83
CA TRP A 27 28.30 34.58 -0.95
C TRP A 27 27.01 34.18 -1.67
N VAL A 28 26.76 34.64 -2.91
CA VAL A 28 25.56 34.28 -3.69
C VAL A 28 25.67 32.85 -4.21
N ARG A 29 26.88 32.42 -4.56
CA ARG A 29 27.17 31.05 -5.02
C ARG A 29 26.99 30.04 -3.88
N GLU A 30 27.58 30.31 -2.70
CA GLU A 30 27.37 29.53 -1.48
C GLU A 30 25.90 29.49 -1.05
N TRP A 31 25.18 30.61 -1.17
CA TRP A 31 23.74 30.64 -0.87
C TRP A 31 22.96 29.74 -1.82
N SER A 32 23.28 29.76 -3.11
CA SER A 32 22.62 28.89 -4.12
C SER A 32 22.91 27.40 -3.91
N GLU A 33 24.14 27.04 -3.55
CA GLU A 33 24.53 25.65 -3.26
C GLU A 33 23.84 25.15 -1.97
N ASN A 34 23.80 25.98 -0.93
CA ASN A 34 23.07 25.66 0.30
C ASN A 34 21.56 25.52 0.07
N VAL A 35 20.97 26.36 -0.79
CA VAL A 35 19.55 26.26 -1.16
C VAL A 35 19.28 24.98 -1.97
N VAL A 36 20.17 24.61 -2.90
CA VAL A 36 20.05 23.35 -3.66
C VAL A 36 20.14 22.13 -2.74
N LEU A 37 21.11 22.11 -1.81
CA LEU A 37 21.24 21.05 -0.81
C LEU A 37 20.01 20.98 0.12
N PHE A 38 19.47 22.13 0.52
CA PHE A 38 18.27 22.22 1.34
C PHE A 38 17.05 21.65 0.60
N ILE A 39 16.83 22.04 -0.66
CA ILE A 39 15.76 21.52 -1.52
C ILE A 39 15.92 20.00 -1.71
N GLN A 40 17.14 19.54 -1.99
CA GLN A 40 17.41 18.12 -2.16
C GLN A 40 17.12 17.32 -0.87
N SER A 41 17.50 17.84 0.30
CA SER A 41 17.20 17.22 1.59
C SER A 41 15.69 17.17 1.89
N ALA A 42 14.94 18.22 1.54
CA ALA A 42 13.50 18.29 1.68
C ALA A 42 12.78 17.27 0.76
N VAL A 43 13.27 17.08 -0.47
CA VAL A 43 12.76 16.07 -1.39
C VAL A 43 12.97 14.66 -0.83
N PHE A 44 14.17 14.35 -0.33
CA PHE A 44 14.43 13.04 0.31
C PHE A 44 13.55 12.81 1.54
N TRP A 45 13.31 13.84 2.35
CA TRP A 45 12.41 13.74 3.51
C TRP A 45 10.95 13.50 3.10
N CYS A 46 10.44 14.21 2.09
CA CYS A 46 9.10 13.96 1.55
C CYS A 46 8.95 12.55 0.98
N VAL A 47 9.95 12.04 0.26
CA VAL A 47 9.95 10.67 -0.27
C VAL A 47 9.96 9.66 0.86
N ASP A 48 10.78 9.83 1.91
CA ASP A 48 10.82 8.93 3.06
C ASP A 48 9.47 8.90 3.82
N VAL A 49 8.82 10.06 3.98
CA VAL A 49 7.47 10.14 4.58
C VAL A 49 6.42 9.46 3.70
N ALA A 50 6.47 9.65 2.38
CA ALA A 50 5.55 9.00 1.45
C ALA A 50 5.73 7.48 1.39
N VAL A 51 6.97 7.00 1.43
CA VAL A 51 7.26 5.55 1.48
C VAL A 51 6.74 4.94 2.77
N LYS A 52 6.97 5.59 3.92
CA LYS A 52 6.44 5.12 5.21
C LYS A 52 4.92 5.11 5.25
N SER A 53 4.24 6.10 4.67
CA SER A 53 2.77 6.14 4.65
C SER A 53 2.18 5.07 3.73
N ILE A 54 2.82 4.77 2.59
CA ILE A 54 2.44 3.66 1.72
C ILE A 54 2.62 2.31 2.43
N ASP A 55 3.72 2.11 3.14
CA ASP A 55 3.99 0.85 3.86
C ASP A 55 2.94 0.60 4.97
N ILE A 56 2.57 1.67 5.69
CA ILE A 56 1.46 1.64 6.67
C ILE A 56 0.14 1.31 5.99
N ALA A 57 -0.18 1.94 4.87
CA ALA A 57 -1.42 1.69 4.13
C ALA A 57 -1.49 0.24 3.64
N VAL A 58 -0.41 -0.30 3.08
CA VAL A 58 -0.33 -1.70 2.64
C VAL A 58 -0.55 -2.66 3.80
N HIS A 59 0.06 -2.41 4.96
CA HIS A 59 -0.18 -3.21 6.16
C HIS A 59 -1.64 -3.14 6.63
N LEU A 60 -2.24 -1.95 6.60
CA LEU A 60 -3.63 -1.75 6.97
C LEU A 60 -4.57 -2.52 6.02
N PHE A 61 -4.37 -2.40 4.70
CA PHE A 61 -5.15 -3.10 3.69
C PHE A 61 -5.01 -4.63 3.80
N HIS A 62 -3.81 -5.13 4.11
CA HIS A 62 -3.58 -6.55 4.32
C HIS A 62 -4.34 -7.07 5.54
N TRP A 63 -4.29 -6.34 6.66
CA TRP A 63 -5.04 -6.70 7.87
C TRP A 63 -6.55 -6.64 7.65
N LEU A 64 -7.03 -5.57 6.99
CA LEU A 64 -8.44 -5.36 6.67
C LEU A 64 -8.96 -6.46 5.72
N GLY A 65 -8.18 -6.82 4.70
CA GLY A 65 -8.51 -7.89 3.76
C GLY A 65 -8.66 -9.24 4.47
N ARG A 66 -7.74 -9.57 5.37
CA ARG A 66 -7.81 -10.78 6.19
C ARG A 66 -9.04 -10.80 7.10
N PHE A 67 -9.38 -9.66 7.71
CA PHE A 67 -10.58 -9.51 8.53
C PHE A 67 -11.87 -9.79 7.73
N PHE A 68 -12.00 -9.20 6.54
CA PHE A 68 -13.16 -9.43 5.68
C PHE A 68 -13.31 -10.88 5.25
N VAL A 69 -12.20 -11.55 4.89
CA VAL A 69 -12.23 -12.97 4.50
C VAL A 69 -12.73 -13.85 5.65
N VAL A 70 -12.29 -13.60 6.89
CA VAL A 70 -12.78 -14.32 8.07
C VAL A 70 -14.25 -14.04 8.31
N MET A 71 -14.71 -12.79 8.21
CA MET A 71 -16.12 -12.45 8.39
C MET A 71 -17.03 -13.10 7.35
N ILE A 72 -16.61 -13.16 6.08
CA ILE A 72 -17.34 -13.85 5.02
C ILE A 72 -17.41 -15.35 5.30
N PHE A 73 -16.30 -15.96 5.74
CA PHE A 73 -16.27 -17.38 6.12
C PHE A 73 -17.25 -17.68 7.25
N VAL A 74 -17.24 -16.88 8.33
CA VAL A 74 -18.15 -17.05 9.47
C VAL A 74 -19.61 -16.86 9.05
N GLY A 75 -19.90 -15.81 8.27
CA GLY A 75 -21.26 -15.56 7.78
C GLY A 75 -21.77 -16.70 6.88
N ALA A 76 -20.93 -17.21 6.00
CA ALA A 76 -21.26 -18.35 5.14
C ALA A 76 -21.45 -19.65 5.94
N ALA A 77 -20.61 -19.90 6.95
CA ALA A 77 -20.75 -21.06 7.83
C ALA A 77 -22.07 -21.01 8.62
N ILE A 78 -22.42 -19.86 9.22
CA ILE A 78 -23.68 -19.67 9.93
C ILE A 78 -24.87 -19.91 8.98
N THR A 79 -24.81 -19.35 7.78
CA THR A 79 -25.87 -19.50 6.76
C THR A 79 -26.02 -20.96 6.32
N LEU A 80 -24.91 -21.68 6.16
CA LEU A 80 -24.93 -23.10 5.80
C LEU A 80 -25.49 -23.95 6.95
N SER A 81 -25.05 -23.71 8.18
CA SER A 81 -25.53 -24.41 9.37
C SER A 81 -27.03 -24.21 9.60
N ASP A 82 -27.55 -23.00 9.40
CA ASP A 82 -28.99 -22.72 9.53
C ASP A 82 -29.82 -23.43 8.47
N ASN A 83 -29.33 -23.47 7.22
CA ASN A 83 -29.99 -24.24 6.15
C ASN A 83 -29.97 -25.74 6.42
N ILE A 84 -28.87 -26.28 6.94
CA ILE A 84 -28.80 -27.70 7.35
C ILE A 84 -29.77 -27.95 8.50
N ALA A 85 -29.83 -27.07 9.50
CA ALA A 85 -30.75 -27.22 10.62
C ALA A 85 -32.23 -27.11 10.20
N ALA A 86 -32.53 -26.32 9.16
CA ALA A 86 -33.86 -26.25 8.57
C ALA A 86 -34.32 -27.56 7.91
N ILE A 87 -33.40 -28.39 7.40
CA ILE A 87 -33.73 -29.74 6.88
C ILE A 87 -34.26 -30.65 8.01
N PHE A 88 -33.79 -30.43 9.24
CA PHE A 88 -34.21 -31.17 10.43
C PHE A 88 -35.32 -30.48 11.23
N ASP A 89 -35.95 -29.44 10.68
CA ASP A 89 -36.99 -28.62 11.32
C ASP A 89 -36.54 -27.93 12.64
N LEU A 90 -35.23 -27.75 12.81
CA LEU A 90 -34.57 -27.15 13.97
C LEU A 90 -34.04 -25.75 13.62
N ARG A 91 -34.86 -24.88 13.03
CA ARG A 91 -34.40 -23.52 12.65
C ARG A 91 -34.01 -22.70 13.88
N PHE A 92 -32.74 -22.26 13.92
CA PHE A 92 -32.19 -21.48 15.03
C PHE A 92 -32.26 -19.96 14.78
N LEU A 93 -32.23 -19.51 13.53
CA LEU A 93 -32.34 -18.09 13.18
C LEU A 93 -33.79 -17.68 12.89
N GLY A 94 -34.31 -16.75 13.70
CA GLY A 94 -35.62 -16.14 13.48
C GLY A 94 -35.68 -15.30 12.20
N SER A 95 -36.87 -15.23 11.60
CA SER A 95 -37.18 -14.53 10.33
C SER A 95 -36.83 -13.03 10.26
N SER A 96 -36.37 -12.40 11.34
CA SER A 96 -36.19 -10.95 11.46
C SER A 96 -34.75 -10.43 11.29
N GLY A 97 -33.78 -11.30 11.01
CA GLY A 97 -32.37 -10.90 10.86
C GLY A 97 -32.04 -10.23 9.51
N VAL A 98 -31.12 -9.26 9.51
CA VAL A 98 -30.58 -8.62 8.28
C VAL A 98 -29.94 -9.66 7.34
N VAL A 99 -29.33 -10.71 7.92
CA VAL A 99 -28.79 -11.86 7.19
C VAL A 99 -29.89 -12.60 6.43
N PHE A 100 -31.09 -12.75 7.01
CA PHE A 100 -32.24 -13.42 6.40
C PHE A 100 -32.81 -12.64 5.19
N LYS A 101 -32.76 -11.30 5.24
CA LYS A 101 -33.18 -10.45 4.10
C LYS A 101 -32.22 -10.55 2.91
N MET A 102 -30.91 -10.69 3.16
CA MET A 102 -29.90 -10.89 2.13
C MET A 102 -29.96 -12.29 1.51
N THR A 103 -30.22 -13.33 2.31
CA THR A 103 -30.36 -14.71 1.80
C THR A 103 -31.60 -14.89 0.94
N ARG A 104 -32.65 -14.09 1.18
CA ARG A 104 -33.89 -14.11 0.37
C ARG A 104 -33.69 -13.83 -1.12
N LEU A 105 -32.66 -13.05 -1.48
CA LEU A 105 -32.27 -12.78 -2.87
C LEU A 105 -31.74 -14.01 -3.61
N PHE A 106 -31.36 -15.06 -2.87
CA PHE A 106 -30.75 -16.26 -3.41
C PHE A 106 -31.49 -17.52 -2.98
N GLU A 107 -32.77 -17.44 -2.56
CA GLU A 107 -33.56 -18.50 -1.88
C GLU A 107 -33.29 -19.93 -2.40
N ASP A 108 -33.23 -20.14 -3.72
CA ASP A 108 -32.99 -21.46 -4.34
C ASP A 108 -31.51 -21.92 -4.38
N LYS A 109 -30.57 -21.02 -4.12
CA LYS A 109 -29.11 -21.22 -4.27
C LYS A 109 -28.31 -20.85 -3.03
N ILE A 110 -28.93 -20.51 -1.90
CA ILE A 110 -28.24 -20.06 -0.67
C ILE A 110 -27.16 -21.06 -0.25
N THR A 111 -27.48 -22.36 -0.21
CA THR A 111 -26.56 -23.43 0.20
C THR A 111 -25.34 -23.52 -0.73
N TRP A 112 -25.56 -23.34 -2.04
CA TRP A 112 -24.50 -23.33 -3.04
C TRP A 112 -23.60 -22.10 -2.87
N VAL A 113 -24.19 -20.91 -2.72
CA VAL A 113 -23.46 -19.64 -2.50
C VAL A 113 -22.64 -19.70 -1.21
N ALA A 114 -23.23 -20.18 -0.11
CA ALA A 114 -22.53 -20.34 1.17
C ALA A 114 -21.35 -21.32 1.06
N SER A 115 -21.56 -22.48 0.41
CA SER A 115 -20.48 -23.47 0.22
C SER A 115 -19.34 -22.91 -0.63
N THR A 116 -19.64 -22.23 -1.74
CA THR A 116 -18.62 -21.61 -2.59
C THR A 116 -17.87 -20.50 -1.86
N ALA A 117 -18.56 -19.69 -1.05
CA ALA A 117 -17.94 -18.65 -0.23
C ALA A 117 -16.99 -19.25 0.80
N ILE A 118 -17.36 -20.35 1.46
CA ILE A 118 -16.48 -21.08 2.41
C ILE A 118 -15.23 -21.61 1.69
N VAL A 119 -15.38 -22.24 0.52
CA VAL A 119 -14.23 -22.76 -0.25
C VAL A 119 -13.31 -21.62 -0.69
N ALA A 120 -13.87 -20.55 -1.28
CA ALA A 120 -13.10 -19.41 -1.76
C ALA A 120 -12.36 -18.68 -0.63
N THR A 121 -13.00 -18.48 0.52
CA THR A 121 -12.37 -17.85 1.69
C THR A 121 -11.30 -18.74 2.32
N THR A 122 -11.47 -20.07 2.30
CA THR A 122 -10.44 -21.01 2.76
C THR A 122 -9.18 -20.96 1.87
N VAL A 123 -9.37 -20.93 0.55
CA VAL A 123 -8.27 -20.76 -0.41
C VAL A 123 -7.57 -19.40 -0.21
N ALA A 124 -8.35 -18.34 -0.04
CA ALA A 124 -7.81 -17.01 0.26
C ALA A 124 -7.01 -16.99 1.57
N LEU A 125 -7.50 -17.60 2.65
CA LEU A 125 -6.77 -17.76 3.92
C LEU A 125 -5.46 -18.54 3.73
N GLY A 126 -5.46 -19.60 2.91
CA GLY A 126 -4.27 -20.36 2.56
C GLY A 126 -3.23 -19.50 1.83
N HIS A 127 -3.67 -18.67 0.88
CA HIS A 127 -2.80 -17.71 0.20
C HIS A 127 -2.25 -16.65 1.15
N PHE A 128 -3.07 -16.08 2.04
CA PHE A 128 -2.61 -15.12 3.05
C PHE A 128 -1.54 -15.72 3.96
N LYS A 129 -1.73 -16.95 4.44
CA LYS A 129 -0.75 -17.65 5.27
C LYS A 129 0.58 -17.86 4.53
N THR A 130 0.51 -18.23 3.25
CA THR A 130 1.70 -18.41 2.40
C THR A 130 2.43 -17.09 2.16
N LEU A 131 1.69 -16.01 1.88
CA LEU A 131 2.24 -14.65 1.72
C LEU A 131 2.92 -14.15 3.00
N ASP A 132 2.31 -14.32 4.15
CA ASP A 132 2.88 -13.92 5.45
C ASP A 132 4.19 -14.66 5.74
N LEU A 133 4.22 -15.99 5.51
CA LEU A 133 5.43 -16.80 5.69
C LEU A 133 6.56 -16.36 4.74
N ASN A 134 6.24 -16.08 3.49
CA ASN A 134 7.24 -15.66 2.51
C ASN A 134 7.78 -14.26 2.81
N TYR A 135 6.93 -13.35 3.27
CA TYR A 135 7.33 -12.00 3.68
C TYR A 135 8.27 -12.05 4.90
N GLN A 136 7.96 -12.86 5.92
CA GLN A 136 8.82 -13.05 7.07
C GLN A 136 10.19 -13.61 6.68
N LYS A 137 10.21 -14.68 5.87
CA LYS A 137 11.44 -15.28 5.36
C LYS A 137 12.29 -14.27 4.59
N HIS A 138 11.67 -13.50 3.70
CA HIS A 138 12.39 -12.48 2.92
C HIS A 138 12.99 -11.40 3.82
N ARG A 139 12.24 -10.95 4.84
CA ARG A 139 12.73 -9.94 5.80
C ARG A 139 13.90 -10.45 6.63
N GLU A 140 13.89 -11.73 7.01
CA GLU A 140 15.00 -12.39 7.71
C GLU A 140 16.24 -12.52 6.82
N GLU A 141 16.08 -12.92 5.55
CA GLU A 141 17.17 -12.99 4.59
C GLU A 141 17.84 -11.63 4.36
N VAL A 142 17.05 -10.56 4.25
CA VAL A 142 17.58 -9.18 4.12
C VAL A 142 18.34 -8.77 5.38
N ARG A 143 17.83 -9.07 6.58
CA ARG A 143 18.52 -8.80 7.84
C ARG A 143 19.82 -9.59 7.98
N ALA A 144 19.84 -10.85 7.56
CA ALA A 144 21.03 -11.70 7.56
C ALA A 144 22.11 -11.12 6.65
N LYS A 145 21.76 -10.75 5.41
CA LYS A 145 22.69 -10.11 4.45
C LYS A 145 23.25 -8.79 4.98
N LEU A 146 22.44 -7.98 5.66
CA LEU A 146 22.90 -6.73 6.28
C LEU A 146 23.89 -6.98 7.43
N ARG A 147 23.69 -8.04 8.23
CA ARG A 147 24.62 -8.45 9.30
C ARG A 147 25.94 -8.94 8.72
N GLU A 148 25.90 -9.79 7.69
CA GLU A 148 27.10 -10.26 7.00
C GLU A 148 27.91 -9.11 6.38
N ASN A 149 27.24 -8.16 5.72
CA ASN A 149 27.92 -6.99 5.14
C ASN A 149 28.55 -6.08 6.20
N ARG A 150 27.94 -5.93 7.39
CA ARG A 150 28.57 -5.20 8.51
C ARG A 150 29.79 -5.95 9.05
N ALA A 151 29.69 -7.27 9.23
CA ALA A 151 30.80 -8.08 9.70
C ALA A 151 31.99 -8.04 8.72
N ARG A 152 31.73 -8.08 7.40
CA ARG A 152 32.79 -7.92 6.38
C ARG A 152 33.45 -6.54 6.41
N LYS A 153 32.68 -5.47 6.64
CA LYS A 153 33.22 -4.10 6.76
C LYS A 153 33.97 -3.83 8.07
N GLN A 154 33.77 -4.62 9.11
CA GLN A 154 34.51 -4.50 10.37
C GLN A 154 35.82 -5.30 10.37
N ASN A 155 35.92 -6.31 9.50
CA ASN A 155 37.10 -7.16 9.35
C ASN A 155 37.99 -6.79 8.14
N ALA A 156 37.70 -5.66 7.48
CA ALA A 156 38.46 -5.09 6.37
C ALA A 156 38.99 -3.72 6.78
#